data_AF-A0A382ZRN1-F1
#
_entry.id   AF-A0A382ZRN1-F1
#
_cell.length_a   1.000
_cell.length_b   1.000
_cell.length_c   1.000
_cell.angle_alpha   90.00
_cell.angle_beta   90.00
_cell.angle_gamma   90.00
#
_symmetry.space_group_name_H-M   'P 1'
#
loop_
_entity.id
_entity.type
_entity.pdbx_description
1 polymer ?
#
loop_
_entity_poly.entity_id
_entity_poly.type
_entity_poly.pdbx_seq_one_letter_code
_entity_poly.pdbx_strand_id
1 'polypeptide(L)'
;MNRAVNKLVFGILLYPLYLISRIIPKSDDVWIFGAWYGNRYSDSPSYLFEYVHQDIPEIRAIWLSNKSEVISKLQSRGFNAYHRNSPKGFWYCCRANVTFVNCGYSDVNKYAVGCSFKVQIWHGIPMKKIKNDDKINQNRKYFTLFVFIKAMLLKLFPFLDEKWDLIISSSQEVTKRLSSAFSV
;
A
#
# COMPACT_ATOMS: atom_id res chain seq x y z
N MET A 1 -10.51 9.49 -21.17
CA MET A 1 -11.00 10.05 -19.89
C MET A 1 -9.81 10.42 -19.01
N ASN A 2 -9.80 11.58 -18.37
CA ASN A 2 -8.66 12.12 -17.62
C ASN A 2 -8.37 11.28 -16.35
N ARG A 3 -7.11 10.89 -16.10
CA ARG A 3 -6.69 10.02 -14.98
C ARG A 3 -7.13 10.57 -13.61
N ALA A 4 -7.21 11.89 -13.46
CA ALA A 4 -7.68 12.54 -12.25
C ALA A 4 -9.19 12.33 -12.01
N VAL A 5 -9.99 12.42 -13.08
CA VAL A 5 -11.45 12.19 -13.02
C VAL A 5 -11.74 10.76 -12.61
N ASN A 6 -11.04 9.78 -13.18
CA ASN A 6 -11.21 8.38 -12.80
C ASN A 6 -10.90 8.16 -11.31
N LYS A 7 -9.82 8.75 -10.79
CA LYS A 7 -9.49 8.64 -9.36
C LYS A 7 -10.60 9.17 -8.45
N LEU A 8 -11.22 10.29 -8.83
CA LEU A 8 -12.32 10.88 -8.07
C LEU A 8 -13.59 10.02 -8.16
N VAL A 9 -13.99 9.62 -9.37
CA VAL A 9 -15.18 8.78 -9.60
C VAL A 9 -15.08 7.46 -8.86
N PHE A 10 -13.96 6.73 -9.02
CA PHE A 10 -13.75 5.48 -8.28
C PHE A 10 -13.56 5.71 -6.78
N GLY A 11 -13.02 6.86 -6.37
CA GLY A 11 -12.92 7.23 -4.95
C GLY A 11 -14.29 7.39 -4.30
N ILE A 12 -15.23 8.05 -4.97
CA ILE A 12 -16.62 8.21 -4.51
C ILE A 12 -17.34 6.86 -4.54
N LEU A 13 -17.29 6.15 -5.67
CA LEU A 13 -18.00 4.89 -5.87
C LEU A 13 -17.58 3.82 -4.86
N LEU A 14 -16.29 3.76 -4.52
CA LEU A 14 -15.74 2.74 -3.62
C LEU A 14 -15.53 3.26 -2.20
N TYR A 15 -16.00 4.48 -1.89
CA TYR A 15 -16.02 5.03 -0.54
C TYR A 15 -16.76 4.14 0.47
N PRO A 16 -17.91 3.50 0.14
CA PRO A 16 -18.58 2.59 1.08
C PRO A 16 -17.71 1.41 1.50
N LEU A 17 -16.86 0.88 0.61
CA LEU A 17 -15.91 -0.20 0.98
C LEU A 17 -14.87 0.29 1.99
N TYR A 18 -14.43 1.54 1.87
CA TYR A 18 -13.56 2.14 2.88
C TYR A 18 -14.28 2.30 4.23
N LEU A 19 -15.55 2.70 4.24
CA LEU A 19 -16.30 2.77 5.50
C LEU A 19 -16.48 1.39 6.14
N ILE A 20 -16.78 0.37 5.34
CA ILE A 20 -16.89 -1.02 5.81
C ILE A 20 -15.56 -1.51 6.39
N SER A 21 -14.43 -1.20 5.75
CA SER A 21 -13.12 -1.63 6.25
C SER A 21 -12.76 -1.04 7.62
N ARG A 22 -13.34 0.11 7.99
CA ARG A 22 -13.17 0.73 9.31
C ARG A 22 -13.93 0.03 10.44
N ILE A 23 -14.98 -0.71 10.10
CA ILE A 23 -15.85 -1.41 11.07
C ILE A 23 -15.35 -2.85 11.30
N ILE A 24 -14.71 -3.45 10.29
CA ILE A 24 -14.17 -4.80 10.40
C ILE A 24 -13.02 -4.80 11.44
N PRO A 25 -13.08 -5.66 12.48
CA PRO A 25 -12.06 -5.69 13.51
C PRO A 25 -10.75 -6.26 12.97
N LYS A 26 -9.63 -5.73 13.48
CA LYS A 26 -8.30 -6.25 13.18
C LYS A 26 -8.09 -7.62 13.82
N SER A 27 -7.15 -8.37 13.24
CA SER A 27 -6.65 -9.64 13.72
C SER A 27 -5.18 -9.45 14.02
N ASP A 28 -4.73 -9.79 15.23
CA ASP A 28 -3.34 -9.57 15.63
C ASP A 28 -2.34 -10.46 14.84
N ASP A 29 -2.85 -11.54 14.26
CA ASP A 29 -2.13 -12.59 13.55
C ASP A 29 -2.12 -12.46 12.02
N VAL A 30 -2.81 -11.48 11.42
CA VAL A 30 -2.91 -11.37 9.95
C VAL A 30 -1.95 -10.32 9.41
N TRP A 31 -0.99 -10.73 8.58
CA TRP A 31 -0.06 -9.84 7.89
C TRP A 31 -0.27 -9.90 6.37
N ILE A 32 -0.29 -8.74 5.73
CA ILE A 32 -0.53 -8.61 4.29
C ILE A 32 0.73 -8.15 3.57
N PHE A 33 0.97 -8.75 2.41
CA PHE A 33 2.11 -8.45 1.56
C PHE A 33 1.63 -8.15 0.14
N GLY A 34 2.31 -7.21 -0.52
CA GLY A 34 2.13 -6.93 -1.95
C GLY A 34 3.36 -6.23 -2.51
N ALA A 35 3.55 -6.33 -3.82
CA ALA A 35 4.66 -5.67 -4.49
C ALA A 35 4.33 -5.23 -5.91
N TRP A 36 5.01 -4.18 -6.39
CA TRP A 36 5.01 -3.73 -7.78
C TRP A 36 3.60 -3.52 -8.36
N TYR A 37 2.81 -2.67 -7.70
CA TYR A 37 1.41 -2.35 -8.03
C TYR A 37 0.47 -3.57 -7.96
N GLY A 38 0.86 -4.57 -7.17
CA GLY A 38 0.17 -5.85 -6.99
C GLY A 38 0.41 -6.83 -8.13
N ASN A 39 1.34 -6.54 -9.05
CA ASN A 39 1.49 -7.35 -10.27
C ASN A 39 2.58 -8.41 -10.19
N ARG A 40 3.47 -8.36 -9.19
CA ARG A 40 4.61 -9.27 -9.11
C ARG A 40 4.71 -9.89 -7.74
N TYR A 41 5.18 -11.12 -7.71
CA TYR A 41 5.73 -11.75 -6.52
C TYR A 41 7.25 -11.68 -6.62
N SER A 42 7.85 -10.68 -5.98
CA SER A 42 9.27 -10.38 -6.09
C SER A 42 9.71 -9.38 -5.03
N ASP A 43 11.01 -9.10 -5.01
CA ASP A 43 11.64 -8.04 -4.21
C ASP A 43 11.56 -8.34 -2.70
N SER A 44 12.02 -7.40 -1.89
CA SER A 44 12.08 -7.50 -0.44
C SER A 44 10.78 -7.99 0.22
N PRO A 45 9.56 -7.57 -0.23
CA PRO A 45 8.33 -8.11 0.34
C PRO A 45 8.15 -9.63 0.14
N SER A 46 8.61 -10.22 -0.99
CA SER A 46 8.47 -11.68 -1.19
C SER A 46 9.38 -12.48 -0.28
N TYR A 47 10.61 -12.01 -0.03
CA TYR A 47 11.52 -12.67 0.91
C TYR A 47 10.97 -12.61 2.35
N LEU A 48 10.47 -11.45 2.77
CA LEU A 48 9.86 -11.32 4.10
C LEU A 48 8.59 -12.18 4.21
N PHE A 49 7.78 -12.24 3.15
CA PHE A 49 6.60 -13.09 3.11
C PHE A 49 6.95 -14.58 3.29
N GLU A 50 7.97 -15.08 2.58
CA GLU A 50 8.40 -16.48 2.71
C GLU A 50 8.93 -16.77 4.12
N TYR A 51 9.76 -15.88 4.67
CA TYR A 51 10.25 -15.98 6.05
C TYR A 51 9.10 -16.04 7.07
N VAL A 52 8.15 -15.10 7.00
CA VAL A 52 7.03 -15.08 7.96
C VAL A 52 6.17 -16.33 7.83
N HIS A 53 5.95 -16.82 6.60
CA HIS A 53 5.18 -18.05 6.40
C HIS A 53 5.88 -19.30 6.93
N GLN A 54 7.22 -19.37 6.85
CA GLN A 54 8.00 -20.54 7.24
C GLN A 54 8.36 -20.54 8.73
N ASP A 55 8.80 -19.41 9.25
CA ASP A 55 9.45 -19.30 10.56
C ASP A 55 8.54 -18.70 11.65
N ILE A 56 7.39 -18.13 11.30
CA ILE A 56 6.46 -17.50 12.25
C ILE A 56 5.03 -18.06 12.07
N PRO A 57 4.79 -19.33 12.47
CA PRO A 57 3.53 -20.04 12.20
C PRO A 57 2.31 -19.41 12.88
N GLU A 58 2.50 -18.60 13.93
CA GLU A 58 1.45 -17.84 14.60
C GLU A 58 0.90 -16.71 13.73
N ILE A 59 1.65 -16.28 12.71
CA ILE A 59 1.26 -15.23 11.78
C ILE A 59 0.74 -15.84 10.48
N ARG A 60 -0.50 -15.50 10.16
CA ARG A 60 -1.08 -15.77 8.85
C ARG A 60 -0.58 -14.74 7.84
N ALA A 61 0.50 -15.08 7.16
CA ALA A 61 1.01 -14.33 6.01
C ALA A 61 0.07 -14.49 4.80
N ILE A 62 -0.39 -13.36 4.24
CA ILE A 62 -1.27 -13.32 3.07
C ILE A 62 -0.64 -12.45 1.97
N TRP A 63 -0.50 -13.02 0.77
CA TRP A 63 -0.06 -12.28 -0.42
C TRP A 63 -1.27 -11.76 -1.22
N LEU A 64 -1.29 -10.46 -1.51
CA LEU A 64 -2.29 -9.85 -2.38
C LEU A 64 -1.69 -9.55 -3.76
N SER A 65 -2.41 -9.90 -4.81
CA SER A 65 -2.01 -9.61 -6.19
C SER A 65 -3.20 -9.23 -7.08
N ASN A 66 -2.92 -8.62 -8.22
CA ASN A 66 -3.87 -8.35 -9.30
C ASN A 66 -3.71 -9.34 -10.47
N LYS A 67 -2.75 -10.27 -10.40
CA LYS A 67 -2.41 -11.22 -11.47
C LYS A 67 -2.80 -12.63 -11.04
N SER A 68 -3.73 -13.23 -11.78
CA SER A 68 -4.18 -14.60 -11.55
C SER A 68 -3.03 -15.59 -11.67
N GLU A 69 -2.07 -15.36 -12.58
CA GLU A 69 -0.92 -16.25 -12.75
C GLU A 69 -0.03 -16.28 -11.50
N VAL A 70 0.18 -15.11 -10.88
CA VAL A 70 0.93 -14.99 -9.62
C VAL A 70 0.17 -15.70 -8.50
N ILE A 71 -1.13 -15.48 -8.40
CA ILE A 71 -1.97 -16.09 -7.36
C ILE A 71 -1.95 -17.61 -7.48
N SER A 72 -2.21 -18.16 -8.66
CA SER A 72 -2.21 -19.60 -8.90
C SER A 72 -0.85 -20.24 -8.60
N LYS A 73 0.24 -19.60 -9.01
CA LYS A 73 1.61 -20.07 -8.72
C LYS A 73 1.92 -20.11 -7.22
N LEU A 74 1.45 -19.12 -6.47
CA LEU A 74 1.65 -19.09 -5.01
C LEU A 74 0.78 -20.12 -4.31
N GLN A 75 -0.49 -20.23 -4.70
CA GLN A 75 -1.41 -21.23 -4.15
C GLN A 75 -0.93 -22.66 -4.41
N SER A 76 -0.36 -22.95 -5.58
CA SER A 76 0.22 -24.27 -5.87
C SER A 76 1.45 -24.60 -5.03
N ARG A 77 2.08 -23.60 -4.41
CA ARG A 77 3.18 -23.76 -3.44
C ARG A 77 2.67 -23.86 -1.99
N GLY A 78 1.36 -23.87 -1.77
CA GLY A 78 0.75 -23.90 -0.42
C GLY A 78 0.60 -22.53 0.24
N PHE A 79 0.90 -21.44 -0.47
CA PHE A 79 0.81 -20.09 0.09
C PHE A 79 -0.61 -19.52 0.05
N ASN A 80 -0.92 -18.70 1.04
CA ASN A 80 -2.16 -17.92 1.05
C ASN A 80 -2.02 -16.70 0.13
N ALA A 81 -2.46 -16.84 -1.12
CA ALA A 81 -2.50 -15.72 -2.07
C ALA A 81 -3.92 -15.46 -2.57
N TYR A 82 -4.31 -14.20 -2.66
CA TYR A 82 -5.65 -13.80 -3.14
C TYR A 82 -5.59 -12.59 -4.05
N HIS A 83 -6.63 -12.44 -4.88
CA HIS A 83 -6.80 -11.22 -5.63
C HIS A 83 -7.13 -10.06 -4.69
N ARG A 84 -6.42 -8.94 -4.77
CA ARG A 84 -6.59 -7.80 -3.84
C ARG A 84 -8.02 -7.25 -3.75
N ASN A 85 -8.78 -7.35 -4.84
CA ASN A 85 -10.18 -6.89 -4.92
C ASN A 85 -11.19 -8.04 -4.80
N SER A 86 -10.75 -9.28 -4.56
CA SER A 86 -11.70 -10.38 -4.26
C SER A 86 -12.28 -10.21 -2.85
N PRO A 87 -13.44 -10.81 -2.55
CA PRO A 87 -14.00 -10.80 -1.19
C PRO A 87 -13.01 -11.29 -0.12
N LYS A 88 -12.26 -12.36 -0.39
CA LYS A 88 -11.22 -12.86 0.52
C LYS A 88 -10.06 -11.88 0.67
N GLY A 89 -9.58 -11.30 -0.44
CA GLY A 89 -8.50 -10.32 -0.40
C GLY A 89 -8.88 -9.04 0.35
N PHE A 90 -10.09 -8.55 0.15
CA PHE A 90 -10.65 -7.42 0.90
C PHE A 90 -10.78 -7.76 2.39
N TRP A 91 -11.38 -8.91 2.72
CA TRP A 91 -11.53 -9.38 4.10
C TRP A 91 -10.20 -9.43 4.86
N TYR A 92 -9.20 -10.12 4.30
CA TYR A 92 -7.89 -10.21 4.94
C TYR A 92 -7.18 -8.86 5.00
N CYS A 93 -7.32 -8.00 3.99
CA CYS A 93 -6.74 -6.66 4.02
C CYS A 93 -7.34 -5.79 5.12
N CYS A 94 -8.66 -5.86 5.36
CA CYS A 94 -9.33 -5.12 6.45
C CYS A 94 -8.85 -5.60 7.83
N ARG A 95 -8.66 -6.92 7.97
CA ARG A 95 -8.25 -7.55 9.22
C ARG A 95 -6.76 -7.43 9.53
N ALA A 96 -5.94 -7.00 8.57
CA ALA A 96 -4.50 -7.00 8.72
C ALA A 96 -4.02 -6.16 9.91
N ASN A 97 -3.17 -6.73 10.75
CA ASN A 97 -2.46 -5.96 11.76
C ASN A 97 -1.33 -5.15 11.11
N VAL A 98 -0.59 -5.78 10.20
CA VAL A 98 0.55 -5.18 9.51
C VAL A 98 0.40 -5.35 8.00
N THR A 99 0.81 -4.34 7.23
CA THR A 99 0.82 -4.39 5.77
C THR A 99 2.16 -3.95 5.22
N PHE A 100 2.78 -4.81 4.43
CA PHE A 100 4.08 -4.60 3.80
C PHE A 100 3.92 -4.36 2.30
N VAL A 101 4.50 -3.27 1.82
CA VAL A 101 4.46 -2.86 0.41
C VAL A 101 5.81 -2.26 -0.01
N ASN A 102 6.08 -2.17 -1.32
CA ASN A 102 7.33 -1.58 -1.84
C ASN A 102 7.13 -0.37 -2.78
N CYS A 103 5.93 -0.22 -3.34
CA CYS A 103 5.60 0.88 -4.25
C CYS A 103 4.58 1.83 -3.63
N GLY A 104 3.50 1.30 -3.06
CA GLY A 104 2.39 2.13 -2.57
C GLY A 104 1.14 1.33 -2.21
N TYR A 105 0.04 2.01 -1.89
CA TYR A 105 -1.23 1.33 -1.56
C TYR A 105 -1.79 0.53 -2.73
N SER A 106 -1.33 0.81 -3.95
CA SER A 106 -1.61 0.02 -5.14
C SER A 106 -1.07 -1.40 -5.09
N ASP A 107 -0.18 -1.73 -4.17
CA ASP A 107 0.32 -3.10 -4.02
C ASP A 107 -0.74 -4.02 -3.41
N VAL A 108 -1.67 -3.43 -2.65
CA VAL A 108 -2.73 -4.10 -1.90
C VAL A 108 -4.08 -3.46 -2.22
N ASN A 109 -5.09 -3.71 -1.38
CA ASN A 109 -6.37 -3.03 -1.47
C ASN A 109 -6.35 -1.70 -0.71
N LYS A 110 -6.17 -0.60 -1.46
CA LYS A 110 -6.10 0.76 -0.89
C LYS A 110 -7.33 1.17 -0.05
N TYR A 111 -8.51 0.57 -0.28
CA TYR A 111 -9.71 0.91 0.49
C TYR A 111 -9.79 0.15 1.81
N ALA A 112 -8.98 -0.91 1.99
CA ALA A 112 -8.99 -1.76 3.17
C ALA A 112 -7.75 -1.60 4.07
N VAL A 113 -6.65 -1.06 3.53
CA VAL A 113 -5.36 -0.92 4.24
C VAL A 113 -5.36 0.15 5.37
N GLY A 114 -6.43 0.92 5.53
CA GLY A 114 -6.44 2.11 6.38
C GLY A 114 -6.22 1.85 7.88
N CYS A 115 -6.49 0.65 8.38
CA CYS A 115 -6.41 0.32 9.81
C CYS A 115 -5.12 -0.44 10.20
N SER A 116 -4.35 -0.93 9.24
CA SER A 116 -3.12 -1.68 9.52
C SER A 116 -1.94 -0.74 9.83
N PHE A 117 -0.94 -1.29 10.50
CA PHE A 117 0.39 -0.71 10.60
C PHE A 117 1.10 -0.89 9.25
N LYS A 118 1.38 0.22 8.57
CA LYS A 118 1.81 0.26 7.16
C LYS A 118 3.31 0.42 7.08
N VAL A 119 3.97 -0.65 6.66
CA VAL A 119 5.43 -0.73 6.48
C VAL A 119 5.77 -0.61 5.01
N GLN A 120 6.51 0.43 4.67
CA GLN A 120 7.05 0.67 3.33
C GLN A 120 8.48 0.14 3.27
N ILE A 121 8.70 -0.93 2.52
CA ILE A 121 10.03 -1.53 2.34
C ILE A 121 10.78 -0.88 1.18
N TRP A 122 10.09 -0.08 0.37
CA TRP A 122 10.63 0.61 -0.81
C TRP A 122 11.31 -0.34 -1.81
N HIS A 123 11.85 0.20 -2.90
CA HIS A 123 12.38 -0.59 -4.01
C HIS A 123 13.78 -0.13 -4.44
N GLY A 124 14.56 0.37 -3.49
CA GLY A 124 15.98 0.67 -3.68
C GLY A 124 16.41 2.06 -3.22
N ILE A 125 17.72 2.33 -3.34
CA ILE A 125 18.32 3.57 -2.86
C ILE A 125 17.93 4.73 -3.80
N PRO A 126 17.30 5.81 -3.29
CA PRO A 126 16.94 6.94 -4.12
C PRO A 126 18.20 7.73 -4.53
N MET A 127 18.56 7.62 -5.82
CA MET A 127 19.62 8.42 -6.44
C MET A 127 19.09 9.75 -7.00
N LYS A 128 17.82 9.76 -7.45
CA LYS A 128 17.11 10.96 -7.90
C LYS A 128 16.25 11.51 -6.76
N LYS A 129 15.96 12.81 -6.79
CA LYS A 129 14.95 13.41 -5.90
C LYS A 129 13.58 12.83 -6.22
N ILE A 130 12.85 12.41 -5.20
CA ILE A 130 11.55 11.73 -5.31
C ILE A 130 10.52 12.37 -4.38
N LYS A 131 9.24 12.14 -4.66
CA LYS A 131 8.11 12.59 -3.84
C LYS A 131 8.31 14.07 -3.43
N ASN A 132 8.33 14.41 -2.15
CA ASN A 132 8.41 15.79 -1.65
C ASN A 132 9.70 16.53 -2.04
N ASP A 133 10.76 15.81 -2.38
CA ASP A 133 12.02 16.41 -2.82
C ASP A 133 12.05 16.76 -4.32
N ASP A 134 11.12 16.22 -5.12
CA ASP A 134 11.00 16.53 -6.55
C ASP A 134 10.29 17.88 -6.78
N LYS A 135 11.03 18.96 -6.51
CA LYS A 135 10.53 20.33 -6.68
C LYS A 135 10.21 20.69 -8.13
N ILE A 136 10.77 19.98 -9.13
CA ILE A 136 10.56 20.30 -10.55
C ILE A 136 9.15 19.89 -10.97
N ASN A 137 8.77 18.64 -10.69
CA ASN A 137 7.44 18.16 -11.06
C ASN A 137 6.35 18.62 -10.09
N GLN A 138 6.71 18.95 -8.84
CA GLN A 138 5.76 19.50 -7.87
C GLN A 138 5.42 20.99 -8.09
N ASN A 139 6.28 21.78 -8.73
CA ASN A 139 6.08 23.22 -8.96
C ASN A 139 5.02 23.58 -10.02
N ARG A 140 3.93 22.82 -10.12
CA ARG A 140 2.74 23.31 -10.82
C ARG A 140 2.10 24.39 -9.96
N LYS A 141 2.05 25.63 -10.47
CA LYS A 141 1.34 26.74 -9.83
C LYS A 141 -0.16 26.42 -9.81
N TYR A 142 -0.62 25.78 -8.74
CA TYR A 142 -2.04 25.61 -8.48
C TYR A 142 -2.58 26.88 -7.84
N PHE A 143 -3.74 27.35 -8.29
CA PHE A 143 -4.47 28.43 -7.64
C PHE A 143 -4.80 28.02 -6.19
N THR A 144 -4.77 28.96 -5.24
CA THR A 144 -4.92 28.69 -3.79
C THR A 144 -6.20 27.89 -3.46
N LEU A 145 -7.31 28.19 -4.13
CA LEU A 145 -8.56 27.45 -3.99
C LEU A 145 -8.40 25.96 -4.33
N PHE A 146 -7.60 25.62 -5.36
CA PHE A 146 -7.37 24.24 -5.74
C PHE A 146 -6.59 23.47 -4.67
N VAL A 147 -5.61 24.12 -4.03
CA VAL A 147 -4.86 23.52 -2.91
C VAL A 147 -5.79 23.21 -1.75
N PHE A 148 -6.69 24.15 -1.42
CA PHE A 148 -7.70 23.95 -0.38
C PHE A 148 -8.67 22.81 -0.70
N ILE A 149 -9.23 22.78 -1.92
CA ILE A 149 -10.12 21.71 -2.38
C ILE A 149 -9.41 20.36 -2.33
N LYS A 150 -8.15 20.29 -2.78
CA LYS A 150 -7.35 19.06 -2.72
C LYS A 150 -7.16 18.59 -1.29
N ALA A 151 -6.82 19.49 -0.35
CA ALA A 151 -6.68 19.14 1.05
C ALA A 151 -7.99 18.59 1.64
N MET A 152 -9.12 19.22 1.32
CA MET A 152 -10.45 18.75 1.75
C MET A 152 -10.77 17.37 1.18
N LEU A 153 -10.48 17.14 -0.11
CA LEU A 153 -10.68 15.83 -0.76
C LEU A 153 -9.81 14.74 -0.15
N LEU A 154 -8.55 15.02 0.20
CA LEU A 154 -7.68 14.04 0.87
C LEU A 154 -8.15 13.74 2.30
N LYS A 155 -8.75 14.72 2.99
CA LYS A 155 -9.40 14.50 4.28
C LYS A 155 -10.64 13.61 4.16
N LEU A 156 -11.43 13.78 3.09
CA LEU A 156 -12.62 12.96 2.82
C LEU A 156 -12.26 11.56 2.30
N PHE A 157 -11.21 11.45 1.48
CA PHE A 157 -10.76 10.21 0.85
C PHE A 157 -9.33 9.87 1.29
N PRO A 158 -9.11 9.48 2.56
CA PRO A 158 -7.77 9.28 3.11
C PRO A 158 -6.99 8.15 2.43
N PHE A 159 -7.66 7.19 1.79
CA PHE A 159 -7.02 6.15 0.97
C PHE A 159 -6.37 6.67 -0.32
N LEU A 160 -6.56 7.96 -0.66
CA LEU A 160 -5.82 8.62 -1.74
C LEU A 160 -4.50 9.22 -1.27
N ASP A 161 -4.31 9.35 0.05
CA ASP A 161 -3.12 9.89 0.69
C ASP A 161 -2.27 8.74 1.25
N GLU A 162 -1.17 8.43 0.56
CA GLU A 162 -0.26 7.35 0.98
C GLU A 162 0.57 7.81 2.18
N LYS A 163 0.25 7.26 3.36
CA LYS A 163 0.97 7.50 4.61
C LYS A 163 1.54 6.20 5.14
N TRP A 164 2.75 6.27 5.67
CA TRP A 164 3.48 5.11 6.16
C TRP A 164 3.77 5.28 7.64
N ASP A 165 3.62 4.21 8.42
CA ASP A 165 3.94 4.21 9.84
C ASP A 165 5.43 3.87 10.05
N LEU A 166 6.03 3.15 9.10
CA LEU A 166 7.45 2.81 9.07
C LEU A 166 7.96 2.76 7.63
N ILE A 167 9.18 3.26 7.40
CA ILE A 167 9.91 3.07 6.14
C ILE A 167 11.26 2.41 6.44
N ILE A 168 11.57 1.33 5.73
CA ILE A 168 12.87 0.65 5.86
C ILE A 168 13.95 1.46 5.12
N SER A 169 15.11 1.58 5.74
CA SER A 169 16.28 2.26 5.19
C SER A 169 17.53 1.39 5.33
N SER A 170 18.40 1.44 4.33
CA SER A 170 19.64 0.65 4.30
C SER A 170 20.84 1.36 4.94
N SER A 171 20.75 2.66 5.22
CA SER A 171 21.83 3.44 5.86
C SER A 171 21.32 4.77 6.39
N GLN A 172 22.07 5.42 7.28
CA GLN A 172 21.72 6.76 7.79
C GLN A 172 21.57 7.81 6.67
N GLU A 173 22.38 7.72 5.61
CA GLU A 173 22.31 8.64 4.47
C GLU A 173 21.02 8.42 3.67
N VAL A 174 20.61 7.17 3.49
CA VAL A 174 19.33 6.84 2.85
C VAL A 174 18.16 7.26 3.74
N THR A 175 18.29 7.13 5.06
CA THR A 175 17.26 7.55 6.02
C THR A 175 16.96 9.04 5.87
N LYS A 176 17.98 9.90 5.78
CA LYS A 176 17.79 11.35 5.58
C LYS A 176 17.01 11.67 4.30
N ARG A 177 17.26 10.92 3.22
CA ARG A 177 16.57 11.10 1.93
C ARG A 177 15.13 10.61 2.00
N LEU A 178 14.89 9.43 2.58
CA LEU A 178 13.56 8.85 2.68
C LEU A 178 12.66 9.63 3.65
N SER A 179 13.16 10.04 4.81
CA SER A 179 12.37 10.82 5.76
C SER A 179 11.93 12.17 5.17
N SER A 180 12.82 12.87 4.45
CA SER A 180 12.46 14.09 3.71
C SER A 180 11.41 13.82 2.62
N ALA A 181 11.68 12.84 1.75
CA ALA A 181 10.83 12.57 0.59
C ALA A 181 9.43 12.07 0.96
N PHE A 182 9.29 11.27 2.02
CA PHE A 182 8.02 10.67 2.45
C PHE A 182 7.38 11.35 3.64
N SER A 183 8.09 12.25 4.32
CA SER A 183 7.63 12.93 5.53
C SER A 183 7.23 11.94 6.63
N VAL A 184 8.14 11.00 6.91
CA VAL A 184 8.05 9.97 7.97
C VAL A 184 9.24 10.10 8.90
#